data_AF-A0A7Y5N5Z4-F1
#
_entry.id   AF-A0A7Y5N5Z4-F1
#
_cell.length_a   1.000
_cell.length_b   1.000
_cell.length_c   1.000
_cell.angle_alpha   90.00
_cell.angle_beta   90.00
_cell.angle_gamma   90.00
#
_symmetry.space_group_name_H-M   'P 1'
#
loop_
_entity.id
_entity.type
_entity.pdbx_description
1 polymer ?
#
loop_
_entity_poly.entity_id
_entity_poly.type
_entity_poly.pdbx_seq_one_letter_code
_entity_poly.pdbx_strand_id
1 'polypeptide(L)'
;ELAGGALLDLGVYPISFADVVLGAPATVNAVGTLTDLGVDASSTVTVTGAGGGHGVLTCTMAAATPCSAVVAGTEARLELSSTFYTPGSTIRLVNRAGEVVDERDGGLPDDVRGFSYEAAEFARCLTSGERESPLMTHAATLRVMETMDEVRRQTGVVYPGE
;
A
#
# COMPACT_ATOMS: atom_id res chain seq x y z
N GLU A 1 -15.26 18.85 -0.73
CA GLU A 1 -14.31 19.70 0.03
C GLU A 1 -13.24 18.89 0.76
N LEU A 2 -13.56 17.76 1.42
CA LEU A 2 -12.59 17.00 2.21
C LEU A 2 -11.76 15.95 1.42
N ALA A 3 -11.97 15.81 0.11
CA ALA A 3 -11.33 14.78 -0.73
C ALA A 3 -11.36 13.37 -0.08
N GLY A 4 -12.55 12.93 0.35
CA GLY A 4 -12.74 11.60 0.92
C GLY A 4 -12.77 10.49 -0.15
N GLY A 5 -12.99 9.26 0.30
CA GLY A 5 -13.07 8.09 -0.56
C GLY A 5 -12.13 6.98 -0.08
N ALA A 6 -12.46 5.74 -0.44
CA ALA A 6 -11.69 4.58 0.01
C ALA A 6 -10.29 4.59 -0.62
N LEU A 7 -10.11 5.19 -1.79
CA LEU A 7 -8.83 5.28 -2.45
C LEU A 7 -7.82 6.16 -1.69
N LEU A 8 -8.21 7.40 -1.34
CA LEU A 8 -7.30 8.32 -0.65
C LEU A 8 -7.07 7.91 0.81
N ASP A 9 -8.07 7.31 1.47
CA ASP A 9 -7.96 6.90 2.87
C ASP A 9 -7.30 5.52 3.04
N LEU A 10 -7.65 4.55 2.18
CA LEU A 10 -7.26 3.14 2.35
C LEU A 10 -6.46 2.59 1.17
N GLY A 11 -6.68 3.11 -0.05
CA GLY A 11 -6.03 2.64 -1.27
C GLY A 11 -4.56 3.04 -1.39
N VAL A 12 -4.14 4.10 -0.69
CA VAL A 12 -2.73 4.50 -0.61
C VAL A 12 -1.85 3.36 -0.08
N TYR A 13 -2.31 2.60 0.92
CA TYR A 13 -1.52 1.53 1.53
C TYR A 13 -1.17 0.39 0.56
N PRO A 14 -2.14 -0.26 -0.13
CA PRO A 14 -1.80 -1.31 -1.09
C PRO A 14 -1.08 -0.76 -2.33
N ILE A 15 -1.34 0.48 -2.76
CA ILE A 15 -0.62 1.10 -3.89
C ILE A 15 0.86 1.33 -3.53
N SER A 16 1.14 1.91 -2.35
CA SER A 16 2.52 2.07 -1.88
C SER A 16 3.22 0.73 -1.68
N PHE A 17 2.51 -0.28 -1.17
CA PHE A 17 3.07 -1.63 -1.02
C PHE A 17 3.42 -2.24 -2.37
N ALA A 18 2.58 -2.04 -3.39
CA ALA A 18 2.88 -2.48 -4.75
C ALA A 18 4.13 -1.78 -5.33
N ASP A 19 4.31 -0.48 -5.10
CA ASP A 19 5.52 0.25 -5.53
C ASP A 19 6.79 -0.31 -4.84
N VAL A 20 6.71 -0.64 -3.55
CA VAL A 20 7.84 -1.27 -2.82
C VAL A 20 8.19 -2.64 -3.40
N VAL A 21 7.20 -3.45 -3.78
CA VAL A 21 7.41 -4.83 -4.23
C VAL A 21 7.76 -4.93 -5.71
N LEU A 22 7.08 -4.16 -6.56
CA LEU A 22 7.17 -4.25 -8.02
C LEU A 22 7.98 -3.10 -8.64
N GLY A 23 8.29 -2.05 -7.87
CA GLY A 23 8.78 -0.78 -8.39
C GLY A 23 7.67 -0.01 -9.12
N ALA A 24 8.09 0.92 -9.99
CA ALA A 24 7.18 1.71 -10.80
C ALA A 24 6.24 0.81 -11.64
N PRO A 25 4.91 0.99 -11.54
CA PRO A 25 3.98 0.22 -12.36
C PRO A 25 4.12 0.64 -13.83
N ALA A 26 4.24 -0.35 -14.72
CA ALA A 26 4.21 -0.18 -16.17
C ALA A 26 2.78 -0.04 -16.71
N THR A 27 1.80 -0.66 -16.04
CA THR A 27 0.37 -0.54 -16.38
C THR A 27 -0.46 -0.49 -15.12
N VAL A 28 -1.55 0.28 -15.14
CA VAL A 28 -2.54 0.37 -14.08
C VAL A 28 -3.93 0.22 -14.73
N ASN A 29 -4.74 -0.71 -14.22
CA ASN A 29 -6.16 -0.82 -14.58
C ASN A 29 -6.99 -0.86 -13.31
N ALA A 30 -8.12 -0.16 -13.28
CA ALA A 30 -8.96 -0.03 -12.11
C ALA A 30 -10.45 -0.08 -12.46
N VAL A 31 -11.21 -0.65 -11.53
CA VAL A 31 -12.67 -0.59 -11.48
C VAL A 31 -13.09 -0.21 -10.07
N GLY A 32 -14.20 0.50 -9.92
CA GLY A 32 -14.65 0.97 -8.63
C GLY A 32 -16.14 1.25 -8.59
N THR A 33 -16.66 1.40 -7.38
CA THR A 33 -18.05 1.80 -7.11
C THR A 33 -18.04 3.13 -6.41
N LEU A 34 -18.80 4.10 -6.92
CA LEU A 34 -18.99 5.40 -6.28
C LEU A 34 -20.11 5.34 -5.24
N THR A 35 -19.99 6.19 -4.23
CA THR A 35 -21.08 6.55 -3.32
C THR A 35 -22.01 7.59 -3.98
N ASP A 36 -23.17 7.83 -3.37
CA ASP A 36 -24.09 8.90 -3.78
C ASP A 36 -23.49 10.31 -3.64
N LEU A 37 -22.37 10.43 -2.90
CA LEU A 37 -21.63 11.68 -2.72
C LEU A 37 -20.50 11.86 -3.77
N GLY A 38 -20.35 10.94 -4.71
CA GLY A 38 -19.36 11.03 -5.80
C GLY A 38 -17.94 10.62 -5.44
N VAL A 39 -17.68 10.18 -4.20
CA VAL A 39 -16.39 9.57 -3.80
C VAL A 39 -16.44 8.06 -3.96
N ASP A 40 -15.29 7.39 -4.10
CA ASP A 40 -15.25 5.94 -4.22
C ASP A 40 -15.55 5.24 -2.89
N ALA A 41 -16.47 4.27 -2.93
CA ALA A 41 -16.76 3.36 -1.83
C ALA A 41 -15.80 2.16 -1.82
N SER A 42 -15.38 1.73 -3.01
CA SER A 42 -14.44 0.62 -3.22
C SER A 42 -13.77 0.73 -4.57
N SER A 43 -12.51 0.27 -4.62
CA SER A 43 -11.72 0.18 -5.84
C SER A 43 -10.96 -1.14 -5.87
N THR A 44 -10.89 -1.76 -7.05
CA THR A 44 -10.00 -2.89 -7.36
C THR A 44 -9.05 -2.43 -8.46
N VAL A 45 -7.75 -2.56 -8.20
CA VAL A 45 -6.68 -2.09 -9.07
C VAL A 45 -5.77 -3.27 -9.42
N THR A 46 -5.47 -3.44 -10.70
CA THR A 46 -4.44 -4.36 -11.17
C THR A 46 -3.26 -3.56 -11.69
N VAL A 47 -2.06 -3.98 -11.30
CA VAL A 47 -0.81 -3.34 -11.73
C VAL A 47 0.13 -4.38 -12.34
N THR A 48 0.96 -3.95 -13.29
CA THR A 48 2.07 -4.76 -13.81
C THR A 48 3.35 -3.99 -13.60
N GLY A 49 4.38 -4.61 -13.01
CA GLY A 49 5.73 -4.04 -12.91
C GLY A 49 6.54 -4.26 -14.19
N ALA A 50 7.58 -3.46 -14.40
CA ALA A 50 8.44 -3.57 -15.59
C ALA A 50 9.11 -4.95 -15.76
N GLY A 51 9.31 -5.69 -14.66
CA GLY A 51 9.84 -7.05 -14.65
C GLY A 51 8.82 -8.16 -14.93
N GLY A 52 7.56 -7.83 -15.26
CA GLY A 52 6.50 -8.80 -15.56
C GLY A 52 5.73 -9.34 -14.33
N GLY A 53 6.11 -8.95 -13.11
CA GLY A 53 5.31 -9.19 -11.92
C GLY A 53 3.98 -8.41 -11.98
N HIS A 54 2.93 -8.93 -11.34
CA HIS A 54 1.61 -8.29 -11.29
C HIS A 54 1.08 -8.24 -9.86
N GLY A 55 0.20 -7.29 -9.60
CA GLY A 55 -0.47 -7.11 -8.32
C GLY A 55 -1.97 -6.91 -8.50
N VAL A 56 -2.74 -7.41 -7.53
CA VAL A 56 -4.16 -7.13 -7.38
C VAL A 56 -4.36 -6.45 -6.03
N LEU A 57 -4.86 -5.23 -6.07
CA LEU A 57 -4.97 -4.31 -4.94
C LEU A 57 -6.44 -3.98 -4.76
N THR A 58 -6.91 -3.99 -3.52
CA THR A 58 -8.31 -3.67 -3.21
C THR A 58 -8.37 -2.73 -2.03
N CYS A 59 -9.24 -1.72 -2.11
CA CYS A 59 -9.63 -0.92 -0.95
C CYS A 59 -11.15 -0.76 -0.92
N THR A 60 -11.72 -0.69 0.28
CA THR A 60 -13.15 -0.45 0.46
C THR A 60 -13.45 0.11 1.85
N MET A 61 -14.40 1.03 1.93
CA MET A 61 -15.01 1.48 3.19
C MET A 61 -16.34 0.79 3.48
N ALA A 62 -16.84 -0.05 2.56
CA ALA A 62 -18.16 -0.67 2.63
C ALA A 62 -18.16 -1.99 3.42
N ALA A 63 -16.99 -2.60 3.63
CA ALA A 63 -16.87 -3.88 4.30
C ALA A 63 -15.56 -4.00 5.07
N ALA A 64 -15.59 -4.73 6.18
CA ALA A 64 -14.37 -5.18 6.84
C ALA A 64 -13.72 -6.28 5.99
N THR A 65 -12.47 -6.08 5.60
CA THR A 65 -11.67 -7.09 4.87
C THR A 65 -10.61 -7.68 5.80
N PRO A 66 -9.95 -8.79 5.41
CA PRO A 66 -8.81 -9.30 6.17
C PRO A 66 -7.65 -8.29 6.33
N CYS A 67 -7.62 -7.26 5.47
CA CYS A 67 -6.58 -6.24 5.39
C CYS A 67 -5.14 -6.78 5.24
N SER A 68 -4.98 -8.06 4.90
CA SER A 68 -3.70 -8.77 4.74
C SER A 68 -3.03 -8.50 3.39
N ALA A 69 -1.74 -8.80 3.29
CA ALA A 69 -1.00 -8.75 2.03
C ALA A 69 -0.22 -10.05 1.78
N VAL A 70 -0.01 -10.39 0.50
CA VAL A 70 0.79 -11.55 0.08
C VAL A 70 1.73 -11.15 -1.04
N VAL A 71 2.99 -11.58 -0.95
CA VAL A 71 4.00 -11.45 -2.03
C VAL A 71 4.46 -12.85 -2.40
N ALA A 72 4.16 -13.29 -3.62
CA ALA A 72 4.50 -14.63 -4.09
C ALA A 72 5.68 -14.62 -5.06
N GLY A 73 6.72 -15.40 -4.75
CA GLY A 73 7.82 -15.73 -5.64
C GLY A 73 7.73 -17.18 -6.14
N THR A 74 8.78 -17.65 -6.81
CA THR A 74 8.81 -19.02 -7.38
C THR A 74 8.99 -20.12 -6.34
N GLU A 75 9.66 -19.81 -5.22
CA GLU A 75 10.03 -20.78 -4.18
C GLU A 75 9.19 -20.67 -2.90
N ALA A 76 8.65 -19.48 -2.63
CA ALA A 76 7.93 -19.18 -1.41
C ALA A 76 7.03 -17.96 -1.60
N ARG A 77 6.18 -17.71 -0.59
CA ARG A 77 5.43 -16.46 -0.45
C ARG A 77 5.62 -15.86 0.93
N LEU A 78 5.58 -14.54 0.99
CA LEU A 78 5.41 -13.80 2.23
C LEU A 78 3.93 -13.57 2.48
N GLU A 79 3.46 -13.84 3.70
CA GLU A 79 2.11 -13.52 4.16
C GLU A 79 2.20 -12.50 5.30
N LEU A 80 1.55 -11.34 5.13
CA LEU A 80 1.42 -10.30 6.13
C LEU A 80 -0.02 -10.31 6.66
N SER A 81 -0.19 -10.59 7.95
CA SER A 81 -1.50 -10.78 8.57
C SER A 81 -2.19 -9.45 8.95
N SER A 82 -3.53 -9.48 9.10
CA SER A 82 -4.31 -8.33 9.61
C SER A 82 -4.02 -7.06 8.81
N THR A 83 -4.21 -5.87 9.37
CA THR A 83 -3.84 -4.57 8.81
C THR A 83 -2.33 -4.51 8.46
N PHE A 84 -1.98 -4.97 7.25
CA PHE A 84 -0.60 -5.24 6.84
C PHE A 84 0.32 -4.01 6.93
N TYR A 85 -0.26 -2.82 6.80
CA TYR A 85 0.43 -1.53 6.83
C TYR A 85 0.64 -1.00 8.25
N THR A 86 0.51 -1.85 9.27
CA THR A 86 0.77 -1.51 10.67
C THR A 86 1.82 -2.44 11.27
N PRO A 87 2.58 -1.99 12.29
CA PRO A 87 3.59 -2.82 12.92
C PRO A 87 3.05 -4.07 13.63
N GLY A 88 1.73 -4.16 13.86
CA GLY A 88 1.10 -5.34 14.47
C GLY A 88 0.98 -6.55 13.53
N SER A 89 1.34 -6.41 12.26
CA SER A 89 1.27 -7.50 11.29
C SER A 89 2.37 -8.54 11.53
N THR A 90 1.98 -9.81 11.68
CA THR A 90 2.92 -10.94 11.62
C THR A 90 3.28 -11.22 10.17
N ILE A 91 4.56 -11.46 9.91
CA ILE A 91 5.11 -11.80 8.59
C ILE A 91 5.55 -13.25 8.61
N ARG A 92 4.98 -14.07 7.71
CA ARG A 92 5.34 -15.48 7.54
C ARG A 92 5.98 -15.71 6.18
N LEU A 93 7.06 -16.48 6.15
CA LEU A 93 7.61 -17.05 4.92
C LEU A 93 7.07 -18.48 4.78
N VAL A 94 6.32 -18.74 3.72
CA VAL A 94 5.68 -20.03 3.47
C VAL A 94 6.22 -20.65 2.18
N ASN A 95 6.78 -21.86 2.29
CA ASN A 95 7.36 -22.57 1.15
C ASN A 95 6.29 -23.19 0.22
N ARG A 96 6.71 -23.84 -0.88
CA ARG A 96 5.81 -24.48 -1.85
C ARG A 96 4.97 -25.63 -1.27
N ALA A 97 5.45 -26.29 -0.22
CA ALA A 97 4.72 -27.35 0.48
C ALA A 97 3.63 -26.79 1.42
N GLY A 98 3.57 -25.46 1.59
CA GLY A 98 2.63 -24.81 2.51
C GLY A 98 3.15 -24.73 3.95
N GLU A 99 4.42 -25.02 4.18
CA GLU A 99 5.03 -24.98 5.51
C GLU A 99 5.56 -23.58 5.82
N VAL A 100 5.31 -23.09 7.04
CA VAL A 100 5.92 -21.87 7.55
C VAL A 100 7.38 -22.19 7.89
N VAL A 101 8.30 -21.57 7.15
CA VAL A 101 9.76 -21.81 7.29
C VAL A 101 10.48 -20.67 8.03
N ASP A 102 9.84 -19.50 8.12
CA ASP A 102 10.26 -18.38 8.97
C ASP A 102 9.02 -17.57 9.37
N GLU A 103 9.04 -16.98 10.56
CA GLU A 103 7.97 -16.16 11.10
C GLU A 103 8.55 -15.02 11.92
N ARG A 104 8.04 -13.82 11.68
CA ARG A 104 8.32 -12.64 12.50
C ARG A 104 7.02 -12.09 13.04
N ASP A 105 6.88 -12.18 14.36
CA ASP A 105 5.76 -11.60 15.06
C ASP A 105 5.72 -10.09 14.85
N GLY A 106 4.51 -9.61 14.59
CA GLY A 106 4.21 -8.19 14.66
C GLY A 106 4.11 -7.73 16.11
N GLY A 107 4.02 -6.42 16.29
CA GLY A 107 3.88 -5.79 17.58
C GLY A 107 4.99 -4.77 17.83
N LEU A 108 4.76 -3.98 18.86
CA LEU A 108 5.71 -2.97 19.33
C LEU A 108 5.99 -3.25 20.80
N PRO A 109 7.17 -2.87 21.30
CA PRO A 109 7.34 -2.67 22.74
C PRO A 109 6.23 -1.75 23.29
N ASP A 110 5.81 -1.97 24.54
CA ASP A 110 4.64 -1.31 25.15
C ASP A 110 4.69 0.24 25.10
N ASP A 111 5.90 0.80 25.12
CA ASP A 111 6.19 2.22 25.10
C ASP A 111 6.41 2.81 23.69
N VAL A 112 6.44 1.98 22.65
CA VAL A 112 6.64 2.39 21.26
C VAL A 112 5.29 2.52 20.55
N ARG A 113 5.14 3.54 19.71
CA ARG A 113 3.98 3.74 18.84
C ARG A 113 4.40 3.55 17.38
N GLY A 114 3.48 3.14 16.51
CA GLY A 114 3.84 2.83 15.12
C GLY A 114 4.47 4.01 14.38
N PHE A 115 3.95 5.22 14.62
CA PHE A 115 4.50 6.46 14.06
C PHE A 115 5.88 6.84 14.63
N SER A 116 6.37 6.19 15.68
CA SER A 116 7.72 6.44 16.20
C SER A 116 8.79 6.08 15.16
N TYR A 117 8.54 5.12 14.25
CA TYR A 117 9.51 4.74 13.22
C TYR A 117 9.67 5.81 12.13
N GLU A 118 8.57 6.36 11.60
CA GLU A 118 8.64 7.43 10.61
C GLU A 118 9.20 8.73 11.22
N ALA A 119 8.87 9.03 12.49
CA ALA A 119 9.47 10.16 13.20
C ALA A 119 10.98 9.99 13.39
N ALA A 120 11.44 8.76 13.71
CA ALA A 120 12.85 8.44 13.81
C ALA A 120 13.57 8.55 12.47
N GLU A 121 12.95 8.08 11.37
CA GLU A 121 13.53 8.19 10.02
C GLU A 121 13.64 9.66 9.58
N PHE A 122 12.62 10.48 9.85
CA PHE A 122 12.69 11.91 9.60
C PHE A 122 13.84 12.57 10.38
N ALA A 123 13.96 12.28 11.69
CA ALA A 123 15.04 12.80 12.51
C ALA A 123 16.42 12.35 12.01
N ARG A 124 16.54 11.08 11.56
CA ARG A 124 17.77 10.54 10.96
C ARG A 124 18.15 11.31 9.68
N CYS A 125 17.20 11.50 8.76
CA CYS A 125 17.43 12.26 7.53
C CYS A 125 17.89 13.70 7.83
N LEU A 126 17.16 14.38 8.72
CA LEU A 126 17.44 15.76 9.11
C LEU A 126 18.84 15.91 9.72
N THR A 127 19.20 15.04 10.66
CA THR A 127 20.51 15.09 11.34
C THR A 127 21.67 14.67 10.43
N SER A 128 21.39 13.86 9.40
CA SER A 128 22.38 13.44 8.40
C SER A 128 22.51 14.42 7.23
N GLY A 129 21.69 15.48 7.18
CA GLY A 129 21.67 16.44 6.07
C GLY A 129 21.08 15.89 4.77
N GLU A 130 20.33 14.79 4.84
CA GLU A 130 19.61 14.22 3.71
C GLU A 130 18.35 15.04 3.40
N ARG A 131 18.01 15.16 2.11
CA ARG A 131 16.83 15.92 1.65
C ARG A 131 15.57 15.07 1.55
N GLU A 132 15.71 13.75 1.56
CA GLU A 132 14.63 12.78 1.47
C GLU A 132 15.05 11.47 2.12
N SER A 133 14.08 10.63 2.49
CA SER A 133 14.36 9.29 2.98
C SER A 133 14.72 8.36 1.80
N PRO A 134 15.76 7.51 1.92
CA PRO A 134 16.01 6.46 0.93
C PRO A 134 14.93 5.37 0.94
N LEU A 135 14.13 5.28 2.02
CA LEU A 135 13.01 4.33 2.13
C LEU A 135 11.73 4.87 1.46
N MET A 136 11.57 6.19 1.44
CA MET A 136 10.44 6.89 0.81
C MET A 136 10.94 8.15 0.10
N THR A 137 11.49 7.95 -1.10
CA THR A 137 11.96 9.06 -1.95
C THR A 137 10.80 9.90 -2.47
N HIS A 138 11.04 11.16 -2.79
CA HIS A 138 10.05 12.02 -3.45
C HIS A 138 9.54 11.39 -4.75
N ALA A 139 10.42 10.72 -5.49
CA ALA A 139 10.04 10.01 -6.71
C ALA A 139 9.07 8.85 -6.42
N ALA A 140 9.23 8.13 -5.31
CA ALA A 140 8.29 7.10 -4.89
C ALA A 140 6.93 7.69 -4.51
N THR A 141 6.92 8.79 -3.74
CA THR A 141 5.70 9.53 -3.41
C THR A 141 4.95 9.97 -4.66
N LEU A 142 5.65 10.54 -5.65
CA LEU A 142 5.05 10.97 -6.92
C LEU A 142 4.43 9.78 -7.68
N ARG A 143 5.14 8.65 -7.79
CA ARG A 143 4.59 7.45 -8.47
C ARG A 143 3.32 6.92 -7.81
N VAL A 144 3.27 6.92 -6.48
CA VAL A 144 2.06 6.53 -5.73
C VAL A 144 0.91 7.48 -6.03
N MET A 145 1.14 8.79 -5.99
CA MET A 145 0.11 9.80 -6.30
C MET A 145 -0.37 9.71 -7.76
N GLU A 146 0.56 9.57 -8.72
CA GLU A 146 0.24 9.38 -10.14
C GLU A 146 -0.60 8.11 -10.37
N THR A 147 -0.29 7.02 -9.64
CA THR A 147 -1.08 5.78 -9.69
C THR A 147 -2.48 6.01 -9.14
N MET A 148 -2.61 6.74 -8.03
CA MET A 148 -3.90 7.08 -7.45
C MET A 148 -4.72 7.96 -8.39
N ASP A 149 -4.12 8.96 -9.04
CA ASP A 149 -4.79 9.79 -10.03
C ASP A 149 -5.25 9.00 -11.25
N GLU A 150 -4.46 8.04 -11.72
CA GLU A 150 -4.87 7.14 -12.81
C GLU A 150 -6.05 6.25 -12.41
N VAL A 151 -6.06 5.73 -11.18
CA VAL A 151 -7.22 4.99 -10.64
C VAL A 151 -8.46 5.87 -10.63
N ARG A 152 -8.35 7.11 -10.12
CA ARG A 152 -9.48 8.07 -10.08
C ARG A 152 -10.01 8.38 -11.47
N ARG A 153 -9.12 8.58 -12.45
CA ARG A 153 -9.47 8.82 -13.85
C ARG A 153 -10.29 7.66 -14.44
N GLN A 154 -9.92 6.42 -14.11
CA GLN A 154 -10.62 5.22 -14.59
C GLN A 154 -11.95 4.96 -13.87
N THR A 155 -12.05 5.29 -12.58
CA THR A 155 -13.26 5.07 -11.76
C THR A 155 -14.25 6.25 -11.79
N GLY A 156 -13.84 7.38 -12.38
CA GLY A 156 -14.67 8.59 -12.50
C GLY A 156 -14.74 9.44 -11.23
N VAL A 157 -13.77 9.31 -10.31
CA VAL A 157 -13.70 10.12 -9.08
C VAL A 157 -13.10 11.48 -9.41
N VAL A 158 -13.91 12.54 -9.34
CA VAL A 158 -13.48 13.93 -9.57
C VAL A 158 -13.71 14.74 -8.31
N TYR A 159 -12.71 15.52 -7.89
CA TYR A 159 -12.83 16.39 -6.71
C TYR A 159 -13.18 17.84 -7.10
N PRO A 160 -13.82 18.60 -6.20
CA PRO A 160 -14.06 20.01 -6.45
C PRO A 160 -12.74 20.77 -6.67
N GLY A 161 -12.62 21.45 -7.81
CA GLY A 161 -11.44 22.28 -8.15
C GLY A 161 -10.51 21.69 -9.21
N GLU A 162 -10.81 20.49 -9.72
CA GLU A 162 -10.16 19.87 -10.90
C GLU A 162 -10.87 20.21 -12.22
#